data_AF-A0A8H4HDM0-F1
#
_entry.id   AF-A0A8H4HDM0-F1
#
_cell.length_a   1.000
_cell.length_b   1.000
_cell.length_c   1.000
_cell.angle_alpha   90.00
_cell.angle_beta   90.00
_cell.angle_gamma   90.00
#
_symmetry.space_group_name_H-M   'P 1'
#
loop_
_entity.id
_entity.type
_entity.pdbx_description
1 polymer ?
#
loop_
_entity_poly.entity_id
_entity_poly.type
_entity_poly.pdbx_seq_one_letter_code
_entity_poly.pdbx_strand_id
1 'polypeptide(L)'
;MLSRARIMFRKLRGSGSRRSRGSEPAPSAPATTAESETVDPPPRAIHISDVRQSPTKLPRKPGSDSSMSIIVANAKGAADSMRLYRLLLREKGYWEFDPTDDFTTDYFCDGYVYTISFKSPRDLWWGGTAYLCLMQHVCLILTYDASSRESWDEMVAACERLRSRCEEDGVLPFSATMIAAMDEGEGEGEPAVSHAEAEAFATQRDCLFAKVSPTTRRGICDAVGSLVELAHSARDQYPMDQEGHTKRFNRADALQALFPLKGFPAHDWHRPG
;
A
#
# COMPACT_ATOMS: atom_id res chain seq x y z
N MET A 1 -5.38 19.47 -5.19
CA MET A 1 -6.66 19.55 -4.44
C MET A 1 -6.91 18.34 -3.51
N LEU A 2 -5.89 17.61 -3.07
CA LEU A 2 -6.01 16.44 -2.18
C LEU A 2 -6.02 16.79 -0.67
N SER A 3 -5.66 18.01 -0.30
CA SER A 3 -5.59 18.50 1.09
C SER A 3 -6.94 18.53 1.81
N ARG A 4 -8.06 18.73 1.10
CA ARG A 4 -9.40 18.84 1.72
C ARG A 4 -10.00 17.50 2.16
N ALA A 5 -9.62 16.38 1.52
CA ALA A 5 -10.17 15.06 1.84
C ALA A 5 -9.73 14.59 3.24
N ARG A 6 -8.46 14.81 3.61
CA ARG A 6 -7.94 14.49 4.96
C ARG A 6 -8.50 15.40 6.06
N ILE A 7 -8.81 16.67 5.77
CA ILE A 7 -9.37 17.61 6.76
C ILE A 7 -10.82 17.26 7.14
N MET A 8 -11.60 16.73 6.22
CA MET A 8 -12.99 16.33 6.47
C MET A 8 -13.09 15.17 7.47
N PHE A 9 -12.14 14.22 7.45
CA PHE A 9 -12.11 13.10 8.41
C PHE A 9 -11.73 13.54 9.82
N ARG A 10 -10.91 14.59 10.00
CA ARG A 10 -10.62 15.16 11.33
C ARG A 10 -11.79 15.99 11.88
N LYS A 11 -12.56 16.67 11.04
CA LYS A 11 -13.64 17.58 11.49
C LYS A 11 -14.89 16.88 12.03
N LEU A 12 -15.07 15.58 11.78
CA LEU A 12 -16.20 14.82 12.36
C LEU A 12 -15.95 14.34 13.80
N ARG A 13 -14.77 14.58 14.39
CA ARG A 13 -14.44 14.17 15.77
C ARG A 13 -14.65 15.25 16.85
N GLY A 14 -15.26 16.39 16.51
CA GLY A 14 -15.34 17.55 17.39
C GLY A 14 -16.64 18.32 17.32
N SER A 15 -17.78 17.71 17.65
CA SER A 15 -18.99 18.46 18.01
C SER A 15 -19.86 17.63 18.95
N GLY A 16 -19.75 17.92 20.25
CA GLY A 16 -20.54 17.30 21.30
C GLY A 16 -20.28 17.94 22.66
N SER A 17 -20.49 19.25 22.79
CA SER A 17 -20.49 19.96 24.07
C SER A 17 -21.77 19.64 24.86
N ARG A 18 -21.63 19.23 26.14
CA ARG A 18 -22.49 19.72 27.24
C ARG A 18 -21.68 19.85 28.54
N ARG A 19 -21.69 21.07 29.09
CA ARG A 19 -21.11 21.51 30.38
C ARG A 19 -21.97 21.09 31.59
N SER A 20 -21.31 20.81 32.72
CA SER A 20 -21.54 21.44 34.06
C SER A 20 -20.58 20.80 35.09
N ARG A 21 -19.49 21.48 35.52
CA ARG A 21 -19.35 22.42 36.66
C ARG A 21 -19.28 21.72 38.03
N GLY A 22 -18.11 21.77 38.70
CA GLY A 22 -18.00 21.65 40.16
C GLY A 22 -16.75 20.99 40.74
N SER A 23 -15.79 21.82 41.18
CA SER A 23 -14.90 21.65 42.35
C SER A 23 -13.68 20.71 42.32
N GLU A 24 -12.49 21.32 42.40
CA GLU A 24 -11.20 20.73 42.81
C GLU A 24 -11.16 20.51 44.34
N PRO A 25 -10.35 19.56 44.88
CA PRO A 25 -8.95 19.89 45.21
C PRO A 25 -7.89 18.75 45.09
N ALA A 26 -6.69 19.13 44.64
CA ALA A 26 -5.31 18.78 45.10
C ALA A 26 -4.76 17.32 45.10
N PRO A 27 -3.41 17.14 45.07
CA PRO A 27 -2.73 16.22 44.14
C PRO A 27 -2.08 15.01 44.81
N SER A 28 -2.02 13.86 44.12
CA SER A 28 -1.04 12.78 44.39
C SER A 28 -1.10 11.69 43.31
N ALA A 29 0.08 11.41 42.74
CA ALA A 29 0.56 10.19 42.07
C ALA A 29 1.12 10.46 40.66
N PRO A 30 2.32 9.94 40.32
CA PRO A 30 2.84 10.00 38.97
C PRO A 30 2.03 9.04 38.11
N ALA A 31 1.23 9.59 37.19
CA ALA A 31 0.55 8.80 36.19
C ALA A 31 1.59 8.27 35.22
N THR A 32 1.82 6.96 35.28
CA THR A 32 2.42 6.17 34.21
C THR A 32 1.69 6.53 32.93
N THR A 33 2.37 7.26 32.03
CA THR A 33 1.94 7.42 30.64
C THR A 33 1.99 6.04 30.00
N ALA A 34 0.88 5.31 30.10
CA ALA A 34 0.56 4.29 29.14
C ALA A 34 0.41 5.02 27.81
N GLU A 35 1.43 4.93 26.96
CA GLU A 35 1.30 5.24 25.54
C GLU A 35 0.20 4.31 25.01
N SER A 36 -1.01 4.86 24.92
CA SER A 36 -2.09 4.23 24.19
C SER A 36 -1.65 4.25 22.74
N GLU A 37 -1.03 3.17 22.26
CA GLU A 37 -0.92 2.89 20.83
C GLU A 37 -2.30 3.11 20.24
N THR A 38 -2.44 4.19 19.47
CA THR A 38 -3.62 4.39 18.64
C THR A 38 -3.52 3.37 17.53
N VAL A 39 -4.03 2.17 17.78
CA VAL A 39 -4.21 1.17 16.73
C VAL A 39 -5.24 1.77 15.76
N ASP A 40 -4.76 2.14 14.57
CA ASP A 40 -5.64 2.61 13.51
C ASP A 40 -6.71 1.53 13.23
N PRO A 41 -7.97 1.94 12.99
CA PRO A 41 -9.02 0.98 12.69
C PRO A 41 -8.64 0.18 11.44
N PRO A 42 -8.95 -1.13 11.40
CA PRO A 42 -8.64 -1.96 10.25
C PRO A 42 -9.30 -1.40 8.98
N PRO A 43 -8.72 -1.69 7.81
CA PRO A 43 -9.28 -1.25 6.54
C PRO A 43 -10.74 -1.71 6.38
N ARG A 44 -11.56 -0.81 5.84
CA ARG A 44 -12.90 -1.08 5.32
C ARG A 44 -12.88 -1.96 4.06
N ALA A 45 -11.79 -2.00 3.32
CA ALA A 45 -11.62 -2.95 2.22
C ALA A 45 -11.36 -4.35 2.79
N ILE A 46 -12.13 -5.31 2.29
CA ILE A 46 -12.16 -6.67 2.83
C ILE A 46 -11.71 -7.64 1.74
N HIS A 47 -10.77 -8.52 2.04
CA HIS A 47 -10.39 -9.58 1.11
C HIS A 47 -11.56 -10.53 0.84
N ILE A 48 -11.74 -10.98 -0.40
CA ILE A 48 -12.94 -11.72 -0.82
C ILE A 48 -13.16 -13.03 -0.06
N SER A 49 -12.09 -13.67 0.44
CA SER A 49 -12.21 -14.88 1.28
C SER A 49 -13.04 -14.62 2.52
N ASP A 50 -12.89 -13.46 3.14
CA ASP A 50 -13.55 -13.10 4.40
C ASP A 50 -15.00 -12.67 4.12
N VAL A 51 -15.25 -12.09 2.95
CA VAL A 51 -16.61 -11.79 2.46
C VAL A 51 -17.41 -13.08 2.27
N ARG A 52 -16.82 -14.11 1.66
CA ARG A 52 -17.50 -15.40 1.42
C ARG A 52 -17.82 -16.15 2.72
N GLN A 53 -17.11 -15.87 3.80
CA GLN A 53 -17.38 -16.41 5.13
C GLN A 53 -18.48 -15.63 5.87
N SER A 54 -18.83 -14.42 5.39
CA SER A 54 -19.94 -13.64 5.95
C SER A 54 -21.29 -14.14 5.41
N PRO A 55 -22.29 -14.36 6.29
CA PRO A 55 -23.63 -14.78 5.88
C PRO A 55 -24.40 -13.71 5.09
N THR A 56 -23.86 -12.49 4.97
CA THR A 56 -24.53 -11.37 4.31
C THR A 56 -24.02 -11.18 2.89
N LYS A 57 -24.92 -11.26 1.90
CA LYS A 57 -24.59 -10.88 0.51
C LYS A 57 -24.27 -9.39 0.47
N LEU A 58 -23.02 -9.04 0.14
CA LEU A 58 -22.63 -7.65 0.00
C LEU A 58 -23.25 -7.05 -1.27
N PRO A 59 -23.78 -5.81 -1.21
CA PRO A 59 -24.35 -5.15 -2.37
C PRO A 59 -23.24 -4.86 -3.38
N ARG A 60 -23.39 -5.35 -4.62
CA ARG A 60 -22.51 -5.04 -5.75
C ARG A 60 -23.14 -3.97 -6.64
N LYS A 61 -22.34 -3.00 -7.07
CA LYS A 61 -22.77 -1.99 -8.04
C LYS A 61 -22.68 -2.58 -9.48
N PRO A 62 -23.53 -2.16 -10.43
CA PRO A 62 -23.36 -2.57 -11.84
C PRO A 62 -22.02 -2.06 -12.40
N GLY A 63 -21.27 -2.90 -13.12
CA GLY A 63 -19.95 -2.54 -13.66
C GLY A 63 -18.88 -2.28 -12.59
N SER A 64 -19.01 -2.91 -11.41
CA SER A 64 -18.17 -2.64 -10.24
C SER A 64 -16.88 -3.45 -10.16
N ASP A 65 -16.61 -4.27 -11.16
CA ASP A 65 -15.39 -5.08 -11.23
C ASP A 65 -14.32 -4.22 -11.90
N SER A 66 -13.24 -3.94 -11.17
CA SER A 66 -12.16 -3.08 -11.63
C SER A 66 -10.81 -3.75 -11.37
N SER A 67 -9.86 -3.53 -12.27
CA SER A 67 -8.51 -4.05 -12.13
C SER A 67 -7.62 -3.04 -11.42
N MET A 68 -6.78 -3.54 -10.52
CA MET A 68 -5.77 -2.77 -9.81
C MET A 68 -4.41 -3.45 -9.96
N SER A 69 -3.42 -2.70 -10.44
CA SER A 69 -2.03 -3.16 -10.40
C SER A 69 -1.30 -2.50 -9.25
N ILE A 70 -0.63 -3.32 -8.46
CA ILE A 70 0.31 -2.89 -7.44
C ILE A 70 1.72 -3.14 -7.97
N ILE A 71 2.45 -2.07 -8.26
CA ILE A 71 3.86 -2.14 -8.60
C ILE A 71 4.65 -2.26 -7.30
N VAL A 72 5.50 -3.27 -7.19
CA VAL A 72 6.32 -3.52 -6.00
C VAL A 72 7.77 -3.19 -6.35
N ALA A 73 8.25 -2.06 -5.86
CA ALA A 73 9.65 -1.66 -5.96
C ALA A 73 10.36 -2.01 -4.65
N ASN A 74 11.21 -3.03 -4.70
CA ASN A 74 11.88 -3.56 -3.52
C ASN A 74 13.32 -3.05 -3.42
N ALA A 75 13.72 -2.63 -2.22
CA ALA A 75 15.12 -2.46 -1.87
C ALA A 75 15.82 -3.82 -1.80
N LYS A 76 17.15 -3.79 -1.79
CA LYS A 76 17.97 -4.99 -1.65
C LYS A 76 17.60 -5.74 -0.36
N GLY A 77 17.47 -7.06 -0.50
CA GLY A 77 17.07 -7.96 0.58
C GLY A 77 15.58 -7.92 0.96
N ALA A 78 14.82 -6.93 0.49
CA ALA A 78 13.39 -6.83 0.81
C ALA A 78 12.52 -7.73 -0.09
N ALA A 79 11.27 -7.93 0.33
CA ALA A 79 10.32 -8.75 -0.41
C ALA A 79 9.93 -8.13 -1.76
N ASP A 80 10.01 -8.95 -2.81
CA ASP A 80 9.53 -8.63 -4.16
C ASP A 80 8.01 -8.87 -4.32
N SER A 81 7.48 -8.61 -5.52
CA SER A 81 6.06 -8.80 -5.83
C SER A 81 5.57 -10.23 -5.58
N MET A 82 6.37 -11.23 -5.97
CA MET A 82 6.03 -12.64 -5.80
C MET A 82 5.99 -13.03 -4.32
N ARG A 83 6.96 -12.54 -3.54
CA ARG A 83 7.02 -12.79 -2.10
C ARG A 83 5.86 -12.14 -1.36
N LEU A 84 5.49 -10.89 -1.69
CA LEU A 84 4.29 -10.26 -1.12
C LEU A 84 3.01 -11.04 -1.44
N TYR A 85 2.85 -11.48 -2.69
CA TYR A 85 1.69 -12.30 -3.07
C TYR A 85 1.62 -13.61 -2.28
N ARG A 86 2.74 -14.31 -2.13
CA ARG A 86 2.82 -15.54 -1.32
C ARG A 86 2.51 -15.29 0.15
N LEU A 87 2.93 -14.16 0.71
CA LEU A 87 2.59 -13.79 2.08
C LEU A 87 1.08 -13.57 2.24
N LEU A 88 0.43 -12.92 1.27
CA LEU A 88 -1.02 -12.72 1.27
C LEU A 88 -1.76 -14.06 1.23
N LEU A 89 -1.36 -14.97 0.34
CA LEU A 89 -1.94 -16.31 0.29
C LEU A 89 -1.78 -17.06 1.62
N ARG A 90 -0.59 -16.98 2.22
CA ARG A 90 -0.30 -17.61 3.52
C ARG A 90 -1.15 -17.03 4.65
N GLU A 91 -1.32 -15.72 4.71
CA GLU A 91 -2.19 -15.06 5.71
C GLU A 91 -3.65 -15.52 5.56
N LYS A 92 -4.10 -15.79 4.33
CA LYS A 92 -5.43 -16.33 4.03
C LYS A 92 -5.56 -17.85 4.13
N GLY A 93 -4.49 -18.55 4.50
CA GLY A 93 -4.50 -20.01 4.65
C GLY A 93 -4.53 -20.79 3.34
N TYR A 94 -4.24 -20.15 2.21
CA TYR A 94 -4.00 -20.84 0.94
C TYR A 94 -2.55 -21.37 0.92
N TRP A 95 -2.40 -22.68 0.80
CA TRP A 95 -1.11 -23.38 0.95
C TRP A 95 -0.56 -23.95 -0.37
N GLU A 96 -1.40 -24.08 -1.40
CA GLU A 96 -0.98 -24.54 -2.72
C GLU A 96 -0.59 -23.34 -3.60
N PHE A 97 0.70 -23.25 -3.94
CA PHE A 97 1.18 -22.36 -4.99
C PHE A 97 0.83 -23.01 -6.33
N ASP A 98 -0.16 -22.45 -7.02
CA ASP A 98 -0.47 -22.82 -8.40
C ASP A 98 0.40 -21.97 -9.35
N PRO A 99 1.37 -22.56 -10.07
CA PRO A 99 2.21 -21.82 -11.02
C PRO A 99 1.44 -21.34 -12.25
N THR A 100 0.19 -21.76 -12.45
CA THR A 100 -0.69 -21.30 -13.52
C THR A 100 -1.63 -20.17 -13.12
N ASP A 101 -1.61 -19.79 -11.84
CA ASP A 101 -2.41 -18.67 -11.33
C ASP A 101 -1.86 -17.33 -11.81
N ASP A 102 -2.75 -16.39 -12.13
CA ASP A 102 -2.43 -15.06 -12.66
C ASP A 102 -1.84 -14.12 -11.58
N PHE A 103 -1.51 -14.66 -10.40
CA PHE A 103 -1.03 -13.95 -9.21
C PHE A 103 -1.99 -12.82 -8.79
N THR A 104 -3.29 -13.13 -8.79
CA THR A 104 -4.34 -12.17 -8.49
C THR A 104 -5.11 -12.49 -7.22
N THR A 105 -5.68 -11.45 -6.62
CA THR A 105 -6.53 -11.56 -5.43
C THR A 105 -7.62 -10.49 -5.47
N ASP A 106 -8.79 -10.79 -4.93
CA ASP A 106 -9.91 -9.86 -4.94
C ASP A 106 -10.13 -9.19 -3.58
N TYR A 107 -10.38 -7.88 -3.61
CA TYR A 107 -10.82 -7.09 -2.46
C TYR A 107 -12.16 -6.42 -2.74
N PHE A 108 -13.04 -6.40 -1.76
CA PHE A 108 -14.29 -5.66 -1.79
C PHE A 108 -14.14 -4.33 -1.07
N CYS A 109 -14.52 -3.22 -1.70
CA CYS A 109 -14.51 -1.89 -1.11
C CYS A 109 -15.71 -1.06 -1.61
N ASP A 110 -16.58 -0.61 -0.70
CA ASP A 110 -17.76 0.25 -0.97
C ASP A 110 -18.64 -0.21 -2.17
N GLY A 111 -18.90 -1.51 -2.28
CA GLY A 111 -19.71 -2.07 -3.35
C GLY A 111 -18.97 -2.36 -4.65
N TYR A 112 -17.65 -2.18 -4.67
CA TYR A 112 -16.75 -2.53 -5.77
C TYR A 112 -15.90 -3.74 -5.45
N VAL A 113 -15.59 -4.54 -6.48
CA VAL A 113 -14.64 -5.64 -6.40
C VAL A 113 -13.41 -5.23 -7.20
N TYR A 114 -12.26 -5.26 -6.54
CA TYR A 114 -10.97 -4.97 -7.13
C TYR A 114 -10.18 -6.25 -7.28
N THR A 115 -9.92 -6.65 -8.53
CA THR A 115 -8.96 -7.71 -8.82
C THR A 115 -7.57 -7.11 -8.84
N ILE A 116 -6.78 -7.46 -7.85
CA ILE A 116 -5.44 -6.94 -7.57
C ILE A 116 -4.42 -7.87 -8.20
N SER A 117 -3.46 -7.28 -8.89
CA SER A 117 -2.28 -7.98 -9.40
C SER A 117 -1.00 -7.34 -8.85
N PHE A 118 -0.07 -8.16 -8.38
CA PHE A 118 1.26 -7.70 -7.98
C PHE A 118 2.20 -7.77 -9.19
N LYS A 119 2.90 -6.67 -9.47
CA LYS A 119 3.79 -6.54 -10.63
C LYS A 119 5.15 -6.05 -10.21
N SER A 120 6.20 -6.59 -10.82
CA SER A 120 7.53 -5.98 -10.78
C SER A 120 7.55 -4.74 -11.68
N PRO A 121 8.36 -3.71 -11.38
CA PRO A 121 8.63 -2.61 -12.30
C PRO A 121 9.06 -3.07 -13.71
N ARG A 122 9.70 -4.24 -13.83
CA ARG A 122 10.08 -4.82 -15.13
C ARG A 122 8.87 -5.24 -15.97
N ASP A 123 7.76 -5.64 -15.35
CA ASP A 123 6.56 -6.12 -16.03
C ASP A 123 5.83 -5.00 -16.79
N LEU A 124 6.06 -3.74 -16.39
CA LEU A 124 5.52 -2.55 -17.05
C LEU A 124 5.93 -2.47 -18.53
N TRP A 125 7.05 -3.09 -18.90
CA TRP A 125 7.58 -3.09 -20.25
C TRP A 125 7.07 -4.24 -21.11
N TRP A 126 6.64 -5.37 -20.51
CA TRP A 126 6.15 -6.53 -21.25
C TRP A 126 4.78 -6.27 -21.88
N GLY A 127 3.92 -5.51 -21.21
CA GLY A 127 2.63 -5.06 -21.75
C GLY A 127 2.69 -3.74 -22.53
N GLY A 128 3.78 -2.98 -22.38
CA GLY A 128 3.95 -1.65 -22.97
C GLY A 128 2.91 -0.62 -22.51
N THR A 129 2.94 0.57 -23.12
CA THR A 129 2.06 1.70 -22.79
C THR A 129 0.58 1.34 -22.97
N ALA A 130 0.27 0.53 -23.98
CA ALA A 130 -1.10 0.10 -24.28
C ALA A 130 -1.73 -0.68 -23.11
N TYR A 131 -1.00 -1.62 -22.50
CA TYR A 131 -1.49 -2.34 -21.32
C TYR A 131 -1.75 -1.40 -20.13
N LEU A 132 -0.84 -0.47 -19.85
CA LEU A 132 -0.97 0.48 -18.74
C LEU A 132 -2.14 1.46 -18.94
N CYS A 133 -2.50 1.77 -20.19
CA CYS A 133 -3.69 2.56 -20.51
C CYS A 133 -5.01 1.84 -20.20
N LEU A 134 -5.02 0.50 -20.15
CA LEU A 134 -6.21 -0.29 -19.80
C LEU A 134 -6.46 -0.34 -18.28
N MET A 135 -5.48 0.05 -17.47
CA MET A 135 -5.62 0.00 -16.02
C MET A 135 -6.33 1.26 -15.53
N GLN A 136 -7.32 1.13 -14.66
CA GLN A 136 -7.89 2.30 -13.96
C GLN A 136 -6.97 2.69 -12.81
N HIS A 137 -6.55 1.70 -12.02
CA HIS A 137 -5.80 1.89 -10.80
C HIS A 137 -4.39 1.31 -10.90
N VAL A 138 -3.40 2.16 -10.63
CA VAL A 138 -2.00 1.77 -10.49
C VAL A 138 -1.50 2.29 -9.14
N CYS A 139 -1.04 1.40 -8.29
CA CYS A 139 -0.50 1.73 -6.97
C CYS A 139 0.97 1.34 -6.88
N LEU A 140 1.67 1.90 -5.89
CA LEU A 140 3.07 1.60 -5.62
C LEU A 140 3.25 1.11 -4.18
N ILE A 141 3.98 0.01 -4.01
CA ILE A 141 4.55 -0.39 -2.72
C ILE A 141 6.07 -0.33 -2.84
N LEU A 142 6.68 0.43 -1.93
CA LEU A 142 8.12 0.45 -1.69
C LEU A 142 8.41 -0.46 -0.50
N THR A 143 9.15 -1.55 -0.72
CA THR A 143 9.51 -2.49 0.36
C THR A 143 10.94 -2.28 0.81
N TYR A 144 11.17 -2.41 2.12
CA TYR A 144 12.50 -2.46 2.73
C TYR A 144 12.54 -3.54 3.81
N ASP A 145 13.72 -4.07 4.10
CA ASP A 145 13.94 -4.99 5.22
C ASP A 145 14.08 -4.18 6.53
N ALA A 146 13.19 -4.44 7.49
CA ALA A 146 13.14 -3.73 8.77
C ALA A 146 14.40 -3.94 9.64
N SER A 147 15.14 -5.02 9.39
CA SER A 147 16.40 -5.35 10.07
C SER A 147 17.64 -4.70 9.43
N SER A 148 17.48 -4.04 8.28
CA SER A 148 18.60 -3.51 7.48
C SER A 148 18.48 -2.01 7.26
N ARG A 149 19.39 -1.25 7.90
CA ARG A 149 19.49 0.20 7.65
C ARG A 149 19.88 0.52 6.20
N GLU A 150 20.72 -0.32 5.58
CA GLU A 150 21.09 -0.19 4.16
C GLU A 150 19.85 -0.32 3.27
N SER A 151 18.99 -1.30 3.53
CA SER A 151 17.73 -1.51 2.78
C SER A 151 16.78 -0.31 2.94
N TRP A 152 16.68 0.24 4.15
CA TRP A 152 15.92 1.47 4.41
C TRP A 152 16.47 2.68 3.65
N ASP A 153 17.77 2.94 3.75
CA ASP A 153 18.39 4.11 3.11
C ASP A 153 18.27 4.02 1.57
N GLU A 154 18.37 2.81 1.00
CA GLU A 154 18.10 2.56 -0.43
C GLU A 154 16.64 2.87 -0.79
N MET A 155 15.68 2.40 0.01
CA MET A 155 14.26 2.69 -0.19
C MET A 155 13.96 4.18 -0.10
N VAL A 156 14.53 4.89 0.89
CA VAL A 156 14.42 6.34 1.04
C VAL A 156 14.95 7.05 -0.21
N ALA A 157 16.14 6.69 -0.67
CA ALA A 157 16.74 7.28 -1.87
C ALA A 157 15.89 7.02 -3.13
N ALA A 158 15.31 5.83 -3.27
CA ALA A 158 14.39 5.50 -4.35
C ALA A 158 13.09 6.30 -4.27
N CYS A 159 12.51 6.44 -3.08
CA CYS A 159 11.29 7.22 -2.82
C CYS A 159 11.48 8.68 -3.21
N GLU A 160 12.57 9.31 -2.75
CA GLU A 160 12.90 10.70 -3.09
C GLU A 160 13.13 10.88 -4.58
N ARG A 161 13.89 9.97 -5.21
CA ARG A 161 14.14 10.03 -6.66
C ARG A 161 12.84 9.95 -7.46
N LEU A 162 11.93 9.05 -7.09
CA LEU A 162 10.62 8.92 -7.73
C LEU A 162 9.81 10.20 -7.55
N ARG A 163 9.80 10.76 -6.33
CA ARG A 163 9.09 11.98 -6.01
C ARG A 163 9.63 13.19 -6.80
N SER A 164 10.94 13.41 -6.82
CA SER A 164 11.56 14.50 -7.60
C SER A 164 11.16 14.42 -9.07
N ARG A 165 11.20 13.22 -9.67
CA ARG A 165 10.77 13.03 -11.07
C ARG A 165 9.29 13.34 -11.28
N CYS A 166 8.42 12.91 -10.37
CA CYS A 166 6.99 13.23 -10.44
C CYS A 166 6.75 14.75 -10.33
N GLU A 167 7.53 15.46 -9.52
CA GLU A 167 7.46 16.91 -9.37
C GLU A 167 7.97 17.64 -10.64
N GLU A 168 9.09 17.19 -11.21
CA GLU A 168 9.66 17.71 -12.46
C GLU A 168 8.70 17.53 -13.65
N ASP A 169 8.11 16.34 -13.79
CA ASP A 169 7.19 16.01 -14.87
C ASP A 169 5.76 16.54 -14.64
N GLY A 170 5.44 16.96 -13.41
CA GLY A 170 4.09 17.42 -13.03
C GLY A 170 3.02 16.31 -13.08
N VAL A 171 3.44 15.04 -13.07
CA VAL A 171 2.55 13.87 -13.16
C VAL A 171 2.73 13.00 -11.91
N LEU A 172 1.63 12.71 -11.22
CA LEU A 172 1.59 11.72 -10.14
C LEU A 172 0.94 10.43 -10.66
N PRO A 173 1.73 9.42 -11.07
CA PRO A 173 1.18 8.30 -11.82
C PRO A 173 0.51 7.23 -10.95
N PHE A 174 0.61 7.32 -9.63
CA PHE A 174 0.05 6.35 -8.71
C PHE A 174 -1.22 6.88 -8.05
N SER A 175 -2.26 6.05 -7.99
CA SER A 175 -3.48 6.33 -7.24
C SER A 175 -3.26 6.27 -5.73
N ALA A 176 -2.30 5.46 -5.29
CA ALA A 176 -1.90 5.32 -3.90
C ALA A 176 -0.46 4.79 -3.81
N THR A 177 0.25 5.18 -2.76
CA THR A 177 1.62 4.75 -2.48
C THR A 177 1.74 4.28 -1.03
N MET A 178 2.51 3.21 -0.82
CA MET A 178 2.79 2.65 0.50
C MET A 178 4.28 2.36 0.65
N ILE A 179 4.78 2.54 1.87
CA ILE A 179 6.06 2.03 2.34
C ILE A 179 5.77 0.85 3.26
N ALA A 180 6.32 -0.32 2.91
CA ALA A 180 6.11 -1.56 3.65
C ALA A 180 7.44 -2.04 4.26
N ALA A 181 7.43 -2.14 5.59
CA ALA A 181 8.52 -2.74 6.35
C ALA A 181 8.36 -4.26 6.36
N MET A 182 9.36 -4.97 5.84
CA MET A 182 9.41 -6.43 5.84
C MET A 182 10.20 -6.90 7.05
N ASP A 183 9.50 -7.47 8.03
CA ASP A 183 10.12 -7.98 9.25
C ASP A 183 10.37 -9.48 9.16
N GLU A 184 11.58 -9.86 8.73
CA GLU A 184 11.98 -11.26 8.60
C GLU A 184 12.42 -11.90 9.94
N GLY A 185 12.44 -11.15 11.05
CA GLY A 185 13.13 -11.56 12.27
C GLY A 185 12.36 -12.50 13.19
N GLU A 186 12.99 -13.64 13.53
CA GLU A 186 12.74 -14.42 14.76
C GLU A 186 13.63 -13.96 15.94
N GLY A 187 14.37 -12.87 15.80
CA GLY A 187 15.30 -12.38 16.82
C GLY A 187 14.72 -11.25 17.66
N GLU A 188 14.99 -11.27 18.96
CA GLU A 188 14.82 -10.15 19.92
C GLU A 188 15.73 -8.92 19.59
N GLY A 189 16.13 -8.76 18.33
CA GLY A 189 16.91 -7.62 17.87
C GLY A 189 16.00 -6.44 17.60
N GLU A 190 16.35 -5.27 18.14
CA GLU A 190 15.66 -4.03 17.79
C GLU A 190 15.76 -3.80 16.26
N PRO A 191 14.67 -3.37 15.61
CA PRO A 191 14.70 -3.08 14.18
C PRO A 191 15.73 -1.97 13.90
N ALA A 192 16.41 -2.05 12.77
CA ALA A 192 17.42 -1.06 12.38
C ALA A 192 16.81 0.34 12.13
N VAL A 193 15.48 0.40 11.97
CA VAL A 193 14.69 1.61 11.81
C VAL A 193 13.49 1.53 12.74
N SER A 194 13.30 2.55 13.57
CA SER A 194 12.15 2.59 14.46
C SER A 194 10.84 2.76 13.69
N HIS A 195 9.74 2.24 14.26
CA HIS A 195 8.41 2.42 13.67
C HIS A 195 8.05 3.89 13.47
N ALA A 196 8.31 4.72 14.49
CA ALA A 196 8.00 6.14 14.46
C ALA A 196 8.80 6.89 13.39
N GLU A 197 10.07 6.53 13.17
CA GLU A 197 10.88 7.09 12.08
C GLU A 197 10.25 6.77 10.72
N ALA A 198 9.94 5.50 10.47
CA ALA A 198 9.43 5.06 9.19
C ALA A 198 8.03 5.61 8.88
N GLU A 199 7.16 5.65 9.89
CA GLU A 199 5.80 6.21 9.77
C GLU A 199 5.83 7.73 9.56
N ALA A 200 6.68 8.46 10.28
CA ALA A 200 6.85 9.89 10.08
C ALA A 200 7.36 10.20 8.67
N PHE A 201 8.32 9.42 8.17
CA PHE A 201 8.83 9.54 6.81
C PHE A 201 7.73 9.33 5.77
N ALA A 202 6.94 8.25 5.90
CA ALA A 202 5.84 7.94 5.00
C ALA A 202 4.76 9.04 5.03
N THR A 203 4.38 9.49 6.22
CA THR A 203 3.36 10.53 6.43
C THR A 203 3.76 11.85 5.78
N GLN A 204 5.03 12.26 5.93
CA GLN A 204 5.55 13.48 5.31
C GLN A 204 5.50 13.44 3.77
N ARG A 205 5.47 12.24 3.18
CA ARG A 205 5.45 12.00 1.73
C ARG A 205 4.09 11.56 1.20
N ASP A 206 3.04 11.70 2.02
CA ASP A 206 1.68 11.28 1.69
C ASP A 206 1.57 9.79 1.31
N CYS A 207 2.46 8.95 1.83
CA CYS A 207 2.44 7.50 1.67
C CYS A 207 1.74 6.84 2.87
N LEU A 208 1.12 5.69 2.64
CA LEU A 208 0.75 4.77 3.72
C LEU A 208 2.01 4.11 4.29
N PHE A 209 1.97 3.74 5.56
CA PHE A 209 2.99 2.90 6.18
C PHE A 209 2.38 1.59 6.64
N ALA A 210 3.04 0.47 6.39
CA ALA A 210 2.61 -0.84 6.86
C ALA A 210 3.80 -1.68 7.34
N LYS A 211 3.55 -2.52 8.35
CA LYS A 211 4.45 -3.60 8.74
C LYS A 211 3.89 -4.93 8.24
N VAL A 212 4.73 -5.71 7.58
CA VAL A 212 4.39 -7.03 7.11
C VAL A 212 5.39 -8.01 7.71
N SER A 213 4.88 -8.96 8.48
CA SER A 213 5.71 -9.97 9.15
C SER A 213 5.50 -11.34 8.50
N PRO A 214 6.47 -11.80 7.68
CA PRO A 214 6.53 -13.18 7.21
C PRO A 214 6.34 -14.25 8.30
N THR A 215 6.93 -14.02 9.49
CA THR A 215 6.93 -14.97 10.61
C THR A 215 5.55 -15.12 11.22
N THR A 216 4.94 -14.00 11.60
CA THR A 216 3.59 -14.02 12.19
C THR A 216 2.49 -14.20 11.15
N ARG A 217 2.84 -14.09 9.86
CA ARG A 217 1.94 -14.14 8.69
C ARG A 217 0.83 -13.10 8.77
N ARG A 218 1.12 -11.93 9.35
CA ARG A 218 0.14 -10.87 9.56
C ARG A 218 0.54 -9.59 8.86
N GLY A 219 -0.49 -8.82 8.50
CA GLY A 219 -0.38 -7.41 8.14
C GLY A 219 -0.38 -7.15 6.64
N ILE A 220 -0.17 -8.15 5.77
CA ILE A 220 -0.23 -7.92 4.32
C ILE A 220 -1.66 -7.74 3.84
N CYS A 221 -2.64 -8.44 4.43
CA CYS A 221 -4.05 -8.23 4.10
C CYS A 221 -4.52 -6.83 4.48
N ASP A 222 -4.15 -6.35 5.67
CA ASP A 222 -4.52 -5.01 6.13
C ASP A 222 -3.79 -3.92 5.33
N ALA A 223 -2.53 -4.15 4.99
CA ALA A 223 -1.75 -3.27 4.13
C ALA A 223 -2.41 -3.11 2.75
N VAL A 224 -2.73 -4.23 2.09
CA VAL A 224 -3.36 -4.22 0.76
C VAL A 224 -4.77 -3.63 0.84
N GLY A 225 -5.56 -3.96 1.86
CA GLY A 225 -6.87 -3.36 2.10
C GLY A 225 -6.80 -1.83 2.23
N SER A 226 -5.85 -1.33 3.02
CA SER A 226 -5.65 0.12 3.19
C SER A 226 -5.26 0.81 1.88
N LEU A 227 -4.43 0.14 1.06
CA LEU A 227 -4.05 0.65 -0.27
C LEU A 227 -5.25 0.67 -1.22
N VAL A 228 -6.08 -0.37 -1.20
CA VAL A 228 -7.31 -0.47 -2.01
C VAL A 228 -8.27 0.65 -1.66
N GLU A 229 -8.49 0.94 -0.38
CA GLU A 229 -9.33 2.06 0.05
C GLU A 229 -8.83 3.40 -0.45
N LEU A 230 -7.53 3.65 -0.33
CA LEU A 230 -6.94 4.90 -0.78
C LEU A 230 -7.09 5.03 -2.30
N ALA A 231 -6.79 3.98 -3.05
CA ALA A 231 -6.96 3.96 -4.50
C ALA A 231 -8.43 4.08 -4.93
N HIS A 232 -9.35 3.46 -4.20
CA HIS A 232 -10.79 3.58 -4.41
C HIS A 232 -11.28 5.02 -4.20
N SER A 233 -10.73 5.73 -3.22
CA SER A 233 -11.02 7.15 -3.00
C SER A 233 -10.56 8.04 -4.16
N ALA A 234 -9.58 7.59 -4.95
CA ALA A 234 -9.02 8.26 -6.12
C ALA A 234 -9.51 7.67 -7.46
N ARG A 235 -10.57 6.84 -7.47
CA ARG A 235 -11.02 6.10 -8.67
C ARG A 235 -11.40 6.94 -9.87
N ASP A 236 -11.79 8.19 -9.64
CA ASP A 236 -12.21 9.12 -10.69
C ASP A 236 -11.01 9.89 -11.30
N GLN A 237 -9.79 9.67 -10.80
CA GLN A 237 -8.58 10.34 -11.29
C GLN A 237 -8.21 9.92 -12.72
N TYR A 238 -8.47 8.66 -13.07
CA TYR A 238 -8.15 8.05 -14.37
C TYR A 238 -9.37 7.32 -14.93
N PRO A 239 -10.38 8.05 -15.43
CA PRO A 239 -11.61 7.43 -15.91
C PRO A 239 -11.34 6.53 -17.12
N MET A 240 -12.13 5.46 -17.22
CA MET A 240 -12.00 4.44 -18.26
C MET A 240 -12.65 4.83 -19.60
N ASP A 241 -13.32 5.97 -19.66
CA ASP A 241 -13.91 6.53 -20.88
C ASP A 241 -12.85 7.08 -21.86
N GLN A 242 -13.33 7.50 -23.03
CA GLN A 242 -12.50 8.04 -24.09
C GLN A 242 -11.80 9.35 -23.69
N GLU A 243 -12.43 10.17 -22.86
CA GLU A 243 -11.87 11.44 -22.37
C GLU A 243 -10.68 11.19 -21.41
N GLY A 244 -10.75 10.11 -20.64
CA GLY A 244 -9.69 9.65 -19.75
C GLY A 244 -8.50 9.00 -20.45
N HIS A 245 -8.60 8.66 -21.73
CA HIS A 245 -7.53 7.98 -22.47
C HIS A 245 -6.21 8.78 -22.44
N THR A 246 -6.25 10.07 -22.75
CA THR A 246 -5.03 10.91 -22.75
C THR A 246 -4.37 10.97 -21.36
N LYS A 247 -5.17 11.05 -20.28
CA LYS A 247 -4.62 11.03 -18.91
C LYS A 247 -3.94 9.71 -18.59
N ARG A 248 -4.56 8.59 -18.99
CA ARG A 248 -4.00 7.24 -18.79
C ARG A 248 -2.75 7.02 -19.62
N PHE A 249 -2.71 7.54 -20.84
CA PHE A 249 -1.53 7.53 -21.71
C PHE A 249 -0.36 8.30 -21.09
N ASN A 250 -0.58 9.56 -20.70
CA ASN A 250 0.48 10.35 -20.04
C ASN A 250 0.99 9.70 -18.74
N ARG A 251 0.09 9.07 -17.97
CA ARG A 251 0.50 8.28 -16.80
C ARG A 251 1.36 7.08 -17.19
N ALA A 252 1.00 6.36 -18.24
CA ALA A 252 1.73 5.18 -18.69
C ALA A 252 3.17 5.54 -19.14
N ASP A 253 3.32 6.66 -19.84
CA ASP A 253 4.64 7.19 -20.22
C ASP A 253 5.46 7.59 -18.99
N ALA A 254 4.84 8.29 -18.03
CA ALA A 254 5.50 8.64 -16.76
C ALA A 254 5.95 7.38 -15.99
N LEU A 255 5.13 6.33 -15.92
CA LEU A 255 5.50 5.06 -15.27
C LEU A 255 6.73 4.42 -15.92
N GLN A 256 6.81 4.40 -17.25
CA GLN A 256 7.99 3.87 -17.95
C GLN A 256 9.24 4.73 -17.73
N ALA A 257 9.09 6.04 -17.66
CA ALA A 257 10.19 6.96 -17.37
C ALA A 257 10.71 6.81 -15.93
N LEU A 258 9.84 6.53 -14.96
CA LEU A 258 10.20 6.27 -13.57
C LEU A 258 10.96 4.94 -13.40
N PHE A 259 10.63 3.93 -14.22
CA PHE A 259 11.25 2.61 -14.16
C PHE A 259 11.91 2.23 -15.49
N PRO A 260 13.03 2.88 -15.88
CA PRO A 260 13.68 2.61 -17.15
C PRO A 260 14.24 1.18 -17.20
N LEU A 261 14.09 0.54 -18.37
CA LEU A 261 14.57 -0.84 -18.60
C LEU A 261 16.10 -0.99 -18.39
N LYS A 262 16.86 0.09 -18.58
CA LYS A 262 18.30 0.17 -18.32
C LYS A 262 18.55 0.76 -16.93
N GLY A 263 19.12 -0.04 -16.01
CA GLY A 263 19.54 0.42 -14.69
C GLY A 263 19.18 -0.48 -13.51
N PHE A 264 18.37 -1.52 -13.70
CA PHE A 264 18.21 -2.57 -12.68
C PHE A 264 19.30 -3.62 -12.88
N PRO A 265 20.25 -3.80 -11.93
CA PRO A 265 21.26 -4.84 -12.05
C PRO A 265 20.56 -6.20 -12.21
N ALA A 266 21.00 -6.92 -13.24
CA ALA A 266 20.62 -8.29 -13.51
C ALA A 266 21.58 -9.21 -12.74
N HIS A 267 21.38 -9.35 -11.44
CA HIS A 267 22.04 -10.32 -10.57
C HIS A 267 21.04 -10.62 -9.45
N ASP A 268 20.57 -11.83 -9.15
CA ASP A 268 21.00 -13.18 -9.50
C ASP A 268 19.76 -14.09 -9.53
N TRP A 269 19.52 -14.76 -10.65
CA TRP A 269 18.64 -15.92 -10.69
C TRP A 269 19.50 -17.17 -10.89
N HIS A 270 19.67 -17.92 -9.80
CA HIS A 270 20.16 -19.30 -9.68
C HIS A 270 21.65 -19.59 -9.94
N ARG A 271 22.37 -19.88 -8.85
CA ARG A 271 22.88 -21.25 -8.56
C ARG A 271 22.91 -21.52 -7.06
N PRO A 272 22.24 -22.58 -6.57
CA PRO A 272 22.60 -23.22 -5.31
C PRO A 272 23.93 -23.99 -5.51
N GLY A 273 24.70 -24.11 -4.43
CA GLY A 273 25.75 -25.13 -4.33
C GLY A 273 25.16 -26.54 -4.33
#